data_AF-W4M3V1-F1
#
_entry.id   AF-W4M3V1-F1
#
_cell.length_a   1.000
_cell.length_b   1.000
_cell.length_c   1.000
_cell.angle_alpha   90.00
_cell.angle_beta   90.00
_cell.angle_gamma   90.00
#
_symmetry.space_group_name_H-M   'P 1'
#
loop_
_entity.id
_entity.type
_entity.pdbx_description
1 polymer ?
#
loop_
_entity_poly.entity_id
_entity_poly.type
_entity_poly.pdbx_seq_one_letter_code
_entity_poly.pdbx_strand_id
1 'polypeptide(L)'
;SVAFPCDLQGPIFLDMATSAVAAGKIGVKRNRGEPAPPGWILDKDGNDTTNVNDFYDGGAILPMGGDQGHKGYVLSFMVETLSGILTSLGFGIDPQGRHNDGTFISVFNVNAFRPLDEFKRDMEAFVRYIKDTPPAAGFTEVLYPGELEHRTAQERWRDGIFVEDETWNQLMALKAEYGLPTS
;
A
#
# COMPACT_ATOMS: atom_id res chain seq x y z
N SER A 1 -4.56 -4.14 -5.74
CA SER A 1 -3.47 -3.75 -6.66
C SER A 1 -3.87 -4.04 -8.10
N VAL A 2 -3.27 -3.36 -9.09
CA VAL A 2 -3.51 -3.56 -10.53
C VAL A 2 -2.18 -3.45 -11.28
N ALA A 3 -1.92 -4.36 -12.22
CA ALA A 3 -0.71 -4.36 -13.04
C ALA A 3 -1.05 -4.28 -14.53
N PHE A 4 -0.21 -3.61 -15.31
CA PHE A 4 -0.35 -3.52 -16.77
C PHE A 4 0.94 -3.98 -17.47
N PRO A 5 0.84 -4.77 -18.55
CA PRO A 5 2.01 -5.19 -19.30
C PRO A 5 2.64 -4.00 -20.05
N CYS A 6 3.96 -3.90 -19.98
CA CYS A 6 4.76 -2.89 -20.69
C CYS A 6 6.17 -3.45 -20.94
N ASP A 7 6.94 -2.80 -21.82
CA ASP A 7 8.34 -3.14 -22.10
C ASP A 7 9.33 -2.14 -21.44
N LEU A 8 8.89 -1.47 -20.37
CA LEU A 8 9.73 -0.61 -19.55
C LEU A 8 10.63 -1.45 -18.63
N GLN A 9 11.66 -0.83 -18.05
CA GLN A 9 12.56 -1.52 -17.10
C GLN A 9 11.83 -1.99 -15.83
N GLY A 10 10.92 -1.17 -15.32
CA GLY A 10 10.08 -1.49 -14.16
C GLY A 10 8.61 -1.71 -14.55
N PRO A 11 7.86 -2.53 -13.79
CA PRO A 11 6.45 -2.78 -14.08
C PRO A 11 5.60 -1.52 -13.85
N ILE A 12 4.51 -1.37 -14.61
CA ILE A 12 3.44 -0.44 -14.25
C ILE A 12 2.54 -1.18 -13.26
N PHE A 13 2.71 -0.87 -11.98
CA PHE A 13 2.06 -1.55 -10.87
C PHE A 13 1.49 -0.55 -9.87
N LEU A 14 0.17 -0.57 -9.74
CA LEU A 14 -0.58 0.26 -8.82
C LEU A 14 -0.89 -0.57 -7.58
N ASP A 15 -0.27 -0.22 -6.46
CA ASP A 15 -0.53 -0.85 -5.18
C ASP A 15 -0.72 0.20 -4.09
N MET A 16 -1.90 0.19 -3.49
CA MET A 16 -2.32 1.21 -2.54
C MET A 16 -3.43 0.66 -1.65
N ALA A 17 -3.39 1.07 -0.39
CA ALA A 17 -4.55 0.95 0.48
C ALA A 17 -5.62 1.96 0.04
N THR A 18 -6.89 1.64 0.31
CA THR A 18 -8.02 2.56 0.14
C THR A 18 -8.19 3.50 1.34
N SER A 19 -7.38 3.33 2.38
CA SER A 19 -7.27 4.21 3.54
C SER A 19 -6.23 5.32 3.31
N ALA A 20 -6.33 6.41 4.07
CA ALA A 20 -5.39 7.53 4.04
C ALA A 20 -3.95 7.08 4.34
N VAL A 21 -3.80 6.01 5.12
CA VAL A 21 -2.53 5.38 5.44
C VAL A 21 -2.71 3.89 5.72
N ALA A 22 -1.67 3.08 5.47
CA ALA A 22 -1.59 1.71 5.96
C ALA A 22 -1.36 1.68 7.49
N ALA A 23 -2.01 0.75 8.19
CA ALA A 23 -1.86 0.56 9.64
C ALA A 23 -0.39 0.35 10.07
N GLY A 24 0.41 -0.33 9.24
CA GLY A 24 1.85 -0.51 9.49
C GLY A 24 2.63 0.80 9.62
N LYS A 25 2.27 1.85 8.87
CA LYS A 25 2.92 3.17 8.99
C LYS A 25 2.54 3.88 10.29
N ILE A 26 1.34 3.64 10.83
CA ILE A 26 0.95 4.10 12.17
C ILE A 26 1.83 3.40 13.21
N GLY A 27 2.05 2.08 13.07
CA GLY A 27 2.96 1.31 13.92
C GLY A 27 4.39 1.83 13.91
N VAL A 28 4.95 2.17 12.74
CA VAL A 28 6.28 2.79 12.62
C VAL A 28 6.33 4.11 13.39
N LYS A 29 5.34 4.98 13.25
CA LYS A 29 5.29 6.25 13.98
C LYS A 29 5.14 6.06 15.49
N ARG A 30 4.35 5.07 15.91
CA ARG A 30 4.24 4.67 17.33
C ARG A 30 5.59 4.23 17.90
N ASN A 31 6.34 3.39 17.18
CA ASN A 31 7.66 2.94 17.61
C ASN A 31 8.66 4.10 17.72
N ARG A 32 8.53 5.11 16.86
CA ARG A 32 9.35 6.33 16.89
C ARG A 32 8.87 7.39 17.90
N GLY A 33 7.71 7.19 18.54
CA GLY A 33 7.09 8.20 19.39
C GLY A 33 6.66 9.47 18.64
N GLU A 34 6.41 9.36 17.33
CA GLU A 34 6.02 10.47 16.47
C GLU A 34 4.49 10.55 16.28
N PRO A 35 3.92 11.76 16.15
CA PRO A 35 2.52 11.91 15.79
C PRO A 35 2.25 11.50 14.34
N ALA A 36 1.02 11.07 14.07
CA ALA A 36 0.47 10.91 12.73
C ALA A 36 0.18 12.28 12.10
N PRO A 37 0.31 12.43 10.77
CA PRO A 37 -0.24 13.57 10.06
C PRO A 37 -1.76 13.71 10.29
N PRO A 38 -2.29 14.94 10.32
CA PRO A 38 -3.73 15.17 10.37
C PRO A 38 -4.47 14.45 9.24
N GLY A 39 -5.70 13.99 9.52
CA GLY A 39 -6.54 13.30 8.54
C GLY A 39 -6.19 11.83 8.31
N TRP A 40 -5.36 11.22 9.18
CA TRP A 40 -5.09 9.78 9.15
C TRP A 40 -6.02 8.99 10.08
N ILE A 41 -6.29 9.50 11.28
CA ILE A 41 -6.86 8.71 12.38
C ILE A 41 -8.01 9.50 13.04
N LEU A 42 -9.08 8.79 13.38
CA LEU A 42 -10.09 9.20 14.33
C LEU A 42 -9.90 8.44 15.65
N ASP A 43 -10.15 9.10 16.78
CA ASP A 43 -10.26 8.44 18.08
C ASP A 43 -11.54 7.58 18.18
N LYS A 44 -11.70 6.87 19.30
CA LYS A 44 -12.87 6.00 19.57
C LYS A 44 -14.21 6.76 19.62
N ASP A 45 -14.17 8.07 19.83
CA ASP A 45 -15.34 8.95 19.92
C ASP A 45 -15.64 9.65 18.58
N GLY A 46 -14.81 9.38 17.56
CA GLY A 46 -14.96 9.89 16.20
C GLY A 46 -14.32 11.26 15.96
N ASN A 47 -13.46 11.75 16.85
CA ASN A 47 -12.76 13.03 16.67
C ASN A 47 -11.43 12.82 15.94
N ASP A 48 -11.05 13.80 15.11
CA ASP A 48 -9.73 13.82 14.46
C ASP A 48 -8.60 13.84 15.50
N THR A 49 -7.61 12.99 15.31
CA THR A 49 -6.44 12.91 16.18
C THR A 49 -5.14 12.70 15.41
N THR A 50 -4.04 13.11 16.04
CA THR A 50 -2.67 12.86 15.58
C THR A 50 -1.91 11.94 16.52
N ASN A 51 -2.51 11.54 17.65
CA ASN A 51 -1.92 10.57 18.56
C ASN A 51 -2.13 9.15 17.99
N VAL A 52 -1.01 8.51 17.63
CA VAL A 52 -1.01 7.16 17.05
C VAL A 52 -1.56 6.09 17.99
N ASN A 53 -1.58 6.33 19.31
CA ASN A 53 -2.15 5.37 20.26
C ASN A 53 -3.68 5.32 20.20
N ASP A 54 -4.34 6.42 19.82
CA ASP A 54 -5.80 6.48 19.75
C ASP A 54 -6.36 5.48 18.71
N PHE A 55 -5.59 5.17 17.65
CA PHE A 55 -5.93 4.10 16.70
C PHE A 55 -6.01 2.72 17.38
N TYR A 56 -5.07 2.42 18.29
CA TYR A 56 -5.03 1.15 19.01
C TYR A 56 -6.06 1.09 20.16
N ASP A 57 -6.47 2.24 20.68
CA ASP A 57 -7.41 2.38 21.79
C ASP A 57 -8.89 2.41 21.32
N GLY A 58 -9.16 1.85 20.14
CA GLY A 58 -10.51 1.72 19.55
C GLY A 58 -10.84 2.78 18.50
N GLY A 59 -9.86 3.57 18.06
CA GLY A 59 -10.00 4.49 16.93
C GLY A 59 -10.03 3.80 15.56
N ALA A 60 -10.06 4.62 14.50
CA ALA A 60 -10.20 4.16 13.13
C ALA A 60 -9.29 4.94 12.17
N ILE A 61 -8.90 4.30 11.06
CA ILE A 61 -8.16 4.98 9.97
C ILE A 61 -9.17 5.59 9.00
N LEU A 62 -8.95 6.85 8.62
CA LEU A 62 -9.78 7.53 7.64
C LEU A 62 -9.58 6.96 6.23
N PRO A 63 -10.61 6.95 5.38
CA PRO A 63 -10.48 6.63 3.96
C PRO A 63 -9.54 7.60 3.24
N MET A 64 -8.91 7.15 2.15
CA MET A 64 -8.08 8.03 1.33
C MET A 64 -8.90 9.14 0.67
N GLY A 65 -8.28 10.30 0.45
CA GLY A 65 -8.88 11.42 -0.29
C GLY A 65 -9.19 12.66 0.54
N GLY A 66 -8.87 12.67 1.84
CA GLY A 66 -9.02 13.86 2.69
C GLY A 66 -10.46 14.35 2.76
N ASP A 67 -10.70 15.61 2.39
CA ASP A 67 -12.05 16.20 2.28
C ASP A 67 -12.96 15.47 1.29
N GLN A 68 -12.37 14.73 0.34
CA GLN A 68 -13.05 13.87 -0.61
C GLN A 68 -12.98 12.38 -0.21
N GLY A 69 -12.81 12.08 1.08
CA GLY A 69 -12.64 10.73 1.63
C GLY A 69 -13.75 9.73 1.26
N HIS A 70 -14.94 10.23 0.92
CA HIS A 70 -16.03 9.39 0.40
C HIS A 70 -15.63 8.60 -0.87
N LYS A 71 -14.67 9.09 -1.67
CA LYS A 71 -14.14 8.36 -2.84
C LYS A 71 -13.30 7.16 -2.41
N GLY A 72 -12.42 7.34 -1.42
CA GLY A 72 -11.65 6.25 -0.82
C GLY A 72 -12.57 5.21 -0.16
N TYR A 73 -13.63 5.67 0.51
CA TYR A 73 -14.64 4.81 1.10
C TYR A 73 -15.35 3.94 0.05
N VAL A 74 -15.75 4.51 -1.09
CA VAL A 74 -16.36 3.75 -2.18
C VAL A 74 -15.40 2.68 -2.72
N LEU A 75 -14.11 2.99 -2.84
CA LEU A 75 -13.10 1.99 -3.21
C LEU A 75 -12.99 0.88 -2.17
N SER A 76 -12.96 1.19 -0.88
CA SER A 76 -12.98 0.19 0.20
C SER A 76 -14.21 -0.71 0.11
N PHE A 77 -15.38 -0.12 -0.12
CA PHE A 77 -16.64 -0.86 -0.26
C PHE A 77 -16.60 -1.85 -1.44
N MET A 78 -16.03 -1.43 -2.57
CA MET A 78 -15.82 -2.32 -3.72
C MET A 78 -14.87 -3.47 -3.39
N VAL A 79 -13.74 -3.20 -2.73
CA VAL A 79 -12.77 -4.22 -2.32
C VAL A 79 -13.41 -5.25 -1.40
N GLU A 80 -14.16 -4.81 -0.39
CA GLU A 80 -14.86 -5.68 0.55
C GLU A 80 -15.91 -6.55 -0.15
N THR A 81 -16.68 -5.95 -1.05
CA THR A 81 -17.73 -6.65 -1.81
C THR A 81 -17.14 -7.76 -2.68
N LEU A 82 -16.06 -7.46 -3.42
CA LEU A 82 -15.43 -8.41 -4.34
C LEU A 82 -14.65 -9.50 -3.59
N SER A 83 -13.99 -9.14 -2.49
CA SER A 83 -13.03 -10.03 -1.85
C SER A 83 -13.65 -10.83 -0.70
N GLY A 84 -14.52 -10.21 0.10
CA GLY A 84 -15.19 -10.85 1.25
C GLY A 84 -16.58 -11.37 0.91
N ILE A 85 -17.49 -10.49 0.48
CA ILE A 85 -18.91 -10.86 0.26
C ILE A 85 -19.06 -11.86 -0.89
N LEU A 86 -18.46 -11.58 -2.06
CA LEU A 86 -18.57 -12.43 -3.24
C LEU A 86 -18.01 -13.84 -3.00
N THR A 87 -16.98 -13.97 -2.17
CA THR A 87 -16.37 -15.25 -1.82
C THR A 87 -17.06 -15.96 -0.65
N SER A 88 -18.15 -15.37 -0.12
CA SER A 88 -18.87 -15.84 1.08
C SER A 88 -18.01 -15.91 2.33
N LEU A 89 -16.93 -15.12 2.39
CA LEU A 89 -16.05 -15.01 3.55
C LEU A 89 -16.56 -14.02 4.60
N GLY A 90 -17.70 -13.35 4.40
CA GLY A 90 -18.18 -12.36 5.37
C GLY A 90 -17.56 -10.98 5.16
N PHE A 91 -17.59 -10.15 6.20
CA PHE A 91 -17.12 -8.77 6.13
C PHE A 91 -16.57 -8.24 7.45
N GLY A 92 -15.74 -7.21 7.34
CA GLY A 92 -15.16 -6.47 8.46
C GLY A 92 -14.11 -7.28 9.22
N ILE A 93 -13.70 -6.74 10.38
CA ILE A 93 -12.73 -7.41 11.25
C ILE A 93 -13.51 -8.31 12.22
N ASP A 94 -13.43 -9.63 12.03
CA ASP A 94 -13.92 -10.60 13.01
C ASP A 94 -12.76 -10.97 13.98
N PRO A 95 -12.83 -10.62 15.26
CA PRO A 95 -11.80 -10.97 16.24
C PRO A 95 -11.56 -12.48 16.38
N GLN A 96 -12.52 -13.32 15.97
CA GLN A 96 -12.41 -14.77 15.98
C GLN A 96 -11.70 -15.32 14.73
N GLY A 97 -11.37 -14.45 13.77
CA GLY A 97 -10.66 -14.81 12.54
C GLY A 97 -11.46 -15.62 11.53
N ARG A 98 -12.78 -15.76 11.72
CA ARG A 98 -13.64 -16.62 10.89
C ARG A 98 -13.75 -16.16 9.42
N HIS A 99 -13.42 -14.90 9.15
CA HIS A 99 -13.69 -14.20 7.89
C HIS A 99 -12.44 -13.50 7.35
N ASN A 100 -11.24 -14.00 7.67
CA ASN A 100 -10.00 -13.28 7.39
C ASN A 100 -9.56 -13.41 5.92
N ASP A 101 -9.26 -12.24 5.34
CA ASP A 101 -8.53 -11.99 4.09
C ASP A 101 -9.02 -12.75 2.85
N GLY A 102 -10.26 -12.47 2.46
CA GLY A 102 -10.71 -12.79 1.12
C GLY A 102 -9.90 -12.06 0.05
N THR A 103 -9.65 -12.71 -1.08
CA THR A 103 -8.92 -12.13 -2.20
C THR A 103 -9.68 -12.35 -3.50
N PHE A 104 -9.93 -11.26 -4.22
CA PHE A 104 -10.44 -11.29 -5.59
C PHE A 104 -9.32 -11.03 -6.59
N ILE A 105 -9.15 -11.93 -7.56
CA ILE A 105 -8.17 -11.79 -8.64
C ILE A 105 -8.90 -11.78 -9.97
N SER A 106 -8.64 -10.76 -10.79
CA SER A 106 -9.13 -10.67 -12.16
C SER A 106 -7.95 -10.56 -13.12
N VAL A 107 -7.99 -11.32 -14.21
CA VAL A 107 -6.95 -11.35 -15.24
C VAL A 107 -7.60 -11.15 -16.61
N PHE A 108 -7.16 -10.11 -17.31
CA PHE A 108 -7.67 -9.76 -18.64
C PHE A 108 -6.61 -10.09 -19.69
N ASN A 109 -6.98 -10.91 -20.69
CA ASN A 109 -6.12 -11.15 -21.83
C ASN A 109 -6.16 -9.93 -22.78
N VAL A 110 -5.10 -9.11 -22.78
CA VAL A 110 -5.00 -7.92 -23.64
C VAL A 110 -5.19 -8.26 -25.13
N ASN A 111 -4.65 -9.39 -25.59
CA ASN A 111 -4.78 -9.83 -26.98
C ASN A 111 -6.22 -10.11 -27.42
N ALA A 112 -7.14 -10.30 -26.47
CA ALA A 112 -8.57 -10.42 -26.79
C ALA A 112 -9.21 -9.08 -27.17
N PHE A 113 -8.56 -7.94 -26.87
CA PHE A 113 -9.06 -6.59 -27.14
C PHE A 113 -8.30 -5.90 -28.26
N ARG A 114 -6.96 -6.03 -28.30
CA ARG A 114 -6.07 -5.45 -29.33
C ARG A 114 -4.70 -6.13 -29.34
N PRO A 115 -3.87 -5.96 -30.39
CA PRO A 115 -2.52 -6.53 -30.40
C PRO A 115 -1.67 -6.06 -29.21
N LEU A 116 -1.05 -7.01 -28.48
CA LEU A 116 -0.27 -6.73 -27.27
C LEU A 116 0.89 -5.75 -27.51
N ASP A 117 1.60 -5.87 -28.63
CA ASP A 117 2.75 -5.02 -28.93
C ASP A 117 2.35 -3.56 -29.16
N GLU A 118 1.15 -3.31 -29.71
CA GLU A 118 0.62 -1.96 -29.82
C GLU A 118 0.19 -1.41 -28.46
N PHE A 119 -0.46 -2.25 -27.64
CA PHE A 119 -0.83 -1.86 -26.28
C PHE A 119 0.40 -1.45 -25.46
N LYS A 120 1.45 -2.27 -25.47
CA LYS A 120 2.71 -1.98 -24.74
C LYS A 120 3.39 -0.71 -25.24
N ARG A 121 3.38 -0.46 -26.55
CA ARG A 121 3.90 0.77 -27.14
C ARG A 121 3.14 2.01 -26.68
N ASP A 122 1.81 1.92 -26.61
CA ASP A 122 0.97 3.00 -26.09
C ASP A 122 1.19 3.22 -24.59
N MET A 123 1.39 2.15 -23.80
CA MET A 123 1.77 2.26 -22.39
C MET A 123 3.12 2.98 -22.22
N GLU A 124 4.11 2.66 -23.05
CA GLU A 124 5.41 3.34 -23.04
C GLU A 124 5.29 4.83 -23.42
N ALA A 125 4.49 5.14 -24.44
CA ALA A 125 4.21 6.52 -24.83
C ALA A 125 3.47 7.30 -23.72
N PHE A 126 2.52 6.65 -23.04
CA PHE A 126 1.82 7.24 -21.91
C PHE A 126 2.75 7.52 -20.73
N VAL A 127 3.65 6.58 -20.41
CA VAL A 127 4.67 6.81 -19.37
C VAL A 127 5.57 7.99 -19.76
N ARG A 128 6.09 8.05 -21.00
CA ARG A 128 6.86 9.21 -21.46
C ARG A 128 6.09 10.53 -21.28
N TYR A 129 4.83 10.55 -21.69
CA TYR A 129 3.96 11.73 -21.51
C TYR A 129 3.84 12.16 -20.04
N ILE A 130 3.67 11.22 -19.11
CA ILE A 130 3.65 11.52 -17.67
C ILE A 130 5.02 12.05 -17.21
N LYS A 131 6.12 11.40 -17.62
CA LYS A 131 7.50 11.77 -17.24
C LYS A 131 7.88 13.16 -17.73
N ASP A 132 7.35 13.60 -18.87
CA ASP A 132 7.57 14.93 -19.45
C ASP A 132 6.81 16.04 -18.72
N THR A 133 5.95 15.71 -17.75
CA THR A 133 5.25 16.70 -16.94
C THR A 133 6.25 17.47 -16.07
N PRO A 134 6.28 18.82 -16.13
CA PRO A 134 7.14 19.61 -15.26
C PRO A 134 6.90 19.28 -13.78
N PRO A 135 7.95 18.94 -13.01
CA PRO A 135 7.77 18.59 -11.61
C PRO A 135 7.33 19.82 -10.80
N ALA A 136 6.56 19.57 -9.74
CA ALA A 136 6.23 20.59 -8.76
C ALA A 136 7.50 21.11 -8.06
N ALA A 137 7.44 22.33 -7.51
CA ALA A 137 8.56 22.90 -6.76
C ALA A 137 9.02 21.94 -5.64
N GLY A 138 10.33 21.69 -5.56
CA GLY A 138 10.93 20.75 -4.61
C GLY A 138 11.05 19.31 -5.11
N PHE A 139 10.54 19.00 -6.31
CA PHE A 139 10.67 17.69 -6.94
C PHE A 139 11.47 17.80 -8.25
N THR A 140 12.15 16.71 -8.62
CA THR A 140 13.00 16.65 -9.82
C THR A 140 12.36 15.93 -11.00
N GLU A 141 11.36 15.08 -10.73
CA GLU A 141 10.68 14.28 -11.74
C GLU A 141 9.29 13.83 -11.25
N VAL A 142 8.42 13.50 -12.19
CA VAL A 142 7.20 12.74 -11.93
C VAL A 142 7.50 11.24 -12.05
N LEU A 143 6.90 10.42 -11.20
CA LEU A 143 7.07 8.96 -11.24
C LEU A 143 5.77 8.29 -11.72
N TYR A 144 5.90 7.22 -12.49
CA TYR A 144 4.76 6.34 -12.78
C TYR A 144 4.59 5.27 -11.67
N PRO A 145 3.39 4.72 -11.47
CA PRO A 145 3.16 3.71 -10.43
C PRO A 145 4.04 2.46 -10.63
N GLY A 146 4.84 2.11 -9.62
CA GLY A 146 5.79 1.00 -9.65
C GLY A 146 7.24 1.42 -9.96
N GLU A 147 7.48 2.65 -10.41
CA GLU A 147 8.84 3.14 -10.73
C GLU A 147 9.70 3.28 -9.47
N LEU A 148 9.15 3.85 -8.39
CA LEU A 148 9.85 4.02 -7.12
C LEU A 148 10.21 2.67 -6.49
N GLU A 149 9.25 1.74 -6.51
CA GLU A 149 9.41 0.38 -5.98
C GLU A 149 10.46 -0.39 -6.77
N HIS A 150 10.46 -0.26 -8.10
CA HIS A 150 11.49 -0.87 -8.95
C HIS A 150 12.88 -0.35 -8.63
N ARG A 151 13.07 0.98 -8.53
CA ARG A 151 14.36 1.59 -8.18
C ARG A 151 14.83 1.14 -6.79
N THR A 152 13.94 1.20 -5.80
CA THR A 152 14.23 0.77 -4.43
C THR A 152 14.60 -0.71 -4.38
N ALA A 153 13.97 -1.56 -5.19
CA ALA A 153 14.31 -2.98 -5.28
C ALA A 153 15.71 -3.18 -5.87
N GLN A 154 16.08 -2.48 -6.94
CA GLN A 154 17.44 -2.56 -7.51
C GLN A 154 18.50 -2.10 -6.51
N GLU A 155 18.25 -1.00 -5.81
CA GLU A 155 19.15 -0.49 -4.75
C GLU A 155 19.32 -1.53 -3.63
N ARG A 156 18.22 -2.09 -3.12
CA ARG A 156 18.27 -3.09 -2.04
C ARG A 156 18.88 -4.43 -2.47
N TRP A 157 18.73 -4.80 -3.74
CA TRP A 157 19.43 -5.96 -4.30
C TRP A 157 20.95 -5.77 -4.30
N ARG A 158 21.42 -4.55 -4.56
CA ARG A 158 22.84 -4.21 -4.60
C ARG A 158 23.43 -3.96 -3.20
N ASP A 159 22.72 -3.21 -2.37
CA ASP A 159 23.26 -2.61 -1.13
C ASP A 159 22.73 -3.30 0.14
N GLY A 160 21.75 -4.20 0.01
CA GLY A 160 21.06 -4.83 1.13
C GLY A 160 19.83 -4.06 1.61
N ILE A 161 19.06 -4.68 2.50
CA ILE A 161 17.85 -4.09 3.08
C ILE A 161 18.22 -3.44 4.42
N PHE A 162 18.00 -2.13 4.53
CA PHE A 162 18.09 -1.43 5.80
C PHE A 162 16.97 -1.88 6.75
N VAL A 163 17.33 -2.20 7.99
CA VAL A 163 16.41 -2.55 9.07
C VAL A 163 16.76 -1.68 10.28
N GLU A 164 15.76 -1.03 10.87
CA GLU A 164 15.95 -0.20 12.07
C GLU A 164 16.35 -1.04 13.28
N ASP A 165 17.19 -0.49 14.16
CA ASP A 165 17.72 -1.18 15.34
C ASP A 165 16.62 -1.79 16.21
N GLU A 166 15.50 -1.07 16.42
CA GLU A 166 14.39 -1.57 17.22
C GLU A 166 13.74 -2.81 16.57
N THR A 167 13.50 -2.78 15.25
CA THR A 167 12.98 -3.95 14.52
C THR A 167 13.99 -5.09 14.53
N TRP A 168 15.27 -4.79 14.37
CA TRP A 168 16.34 -5.81 14.41
C TRP A 168 16.42 -6.50 15.78
N ASN A 169 16.33 -5.73 16.87
CA ASN A 169 16.32 -6.24 18.23
C ASN A 169 15.11 -7.16 18.49
N GLN A 170 13.93 -6.77 18.01
CA GLN A 170 12.73 -7.62 18.10
C GLN A 170 12.90 -8.94 17.34
N LEU A 171 13.49 -8.91 16.14
CA LEU A 171 13.80 -10.12 15.37
C LEU A 171 14.82 -11.01 16.10
N MET A 172 15.85 -10.43 16.72
CA MET A 172 16.87 -11.16 17.47
C MET A 172 16.31 -11.78 18.77
N ALA A 173 15.38 -11.09 19.45
CA ALA A 173 14.67 -11.64 20.60
C ALA A 173 13.83 -12.85 20.20
N LEU A 174 13.07 -12.76 19.09
CA LEU A 174 12.28 -13.86 18.55
C LEU A 174 13.18 -15.04 18.17
N LYS A 175 14.32 -14.77 17.52
CA LYS A 175 15.31 -15.79 17.18
C LYS A 175 15.77 -16.58 18.41
N ALA A 176 16.06 -15.89 19.52
CA ALA A 176 16.48 -16.50 20.78
C ALA A 176 15.36 -17.34 21.42
N GLU A 177 14.12 -16.83 21.40
CA GLU A 177 12.94 -17.54 21.89
C GLU A 177 12.74 -18.89 21.20
N TYR A 178 12.93 -18.94 19.89
CA TYR A 178 12.78 -20.16 19.08
C TYR A 178 14.08 -20.98 18.94
N GLY A 179 15.16 -20.61 19.62
CA GLY A 179 16.42 -21.36 19.62
C GLY A 179 17.11 -21.45 18.26
N LEU A 180 16.90 -20.46 17.38
CA LEU A 180 17.47 -20.47 16.03
C LEU A 180 18.95 -20.08 16.04
N PRO A 181 19.83 -20.77 15.29
CA PRO A 181 21.26 -20.53 15.32
C PRO A 181 21.66 -19.16 14.79
N THR A 182 22.67 -18.55 15.41
CA THR A 182 23.37 -17.37 14.89
C THR A 182 24.28 -17.74 13.73
N SER A 183 23.81 -17.52 12.50
CA SER A 183 24.64 -17.33 11.31
C SER A 183 25.34 -15.98 11.36
#